data_AF-A0A3S4HX71-F1
#
_entry.id   AF-A0A3S4HX71-F1
#
_cell.length_a   1.000
_cell.length_b   1.000
_cell.length_c   1.000
_cell.angle_alpha   90.00
_cell.angle_beta   90.00
_cell.angle_gamma   90.00
#
_symmetry.space_group_name_H-M   'P 1'
#
loop_
_entity.id
_entity.type
_entity.pdbx_description
1 polymer ?
#
loop_
_entity_poly.entity_id
_entity_poly.type
_entity_poly.pdbx_seq_one_letter_code
_entity_poly.pdbx_strand_id
1 'polypeptide(L)'
;MRELAVQSANSTNSQSDLDSIQAEITQRLNEIDRVSGQTQFNGVKVLAQDNTLTIQVGANDGETIDIDLKQINSQTLGLDSLNVQKAYDVKDTAVTTKAYAQ
;
A
#
# COMPACT_ATOMS: atom_id res chain seq x y z
N MET A 1 0.26 2.45 10.38
CA MET A 1 1.58 2.07 9.84
C MET A 1 2.68 2.26 10.85
N ARG A 2 3.05 3.49 11.23
CA ARG A 2 4.12 3.72 12.22
C ARG A 2 3.88 3.03 13.57
N GLU A 3 2.66 3.10 14.09
CA GLU A 3 2.28 2.39 15.32
C GLU A 3 2.46 0.87 15.19
N LEU A 4 1.95 0.28 14.11
CA LEU A 4 2.11 -1.15 13.81
C LEU A 4 3.58 -1.56 13.67
N ALA A 5 4.42 -0.71 13.09
CA ALA A 5 5.86 -0.95 12.98
C ALA A 5 6.57 -0.90 14.35
N VAL A 6 6.13 -0.02 15.26
CA VAL A 6 6.62 0.01 16.65
C VAL A 6 6.15 -1.24 17.40
N GLN A 7 4.89 -1.64 17.23
CA GLN A 7 4.36 -2.87 17.82
C GLN A 7 5.12 -4.10 17.34
N SER A 8 5.41 -4.23 16.04
CA SER A 8 6.15 -5.36 15.48
C SER A 8 7.59 -5.45 15.97
N ALA A 9 8.21 -4.32 16.35
CA ALA A 9 9.57 -4.26 16.87
C ALA A 9 9.70 -4.86 18.30
N ASN A 10 8.59 -5.20 18.96
CA ASN A 10 8.63 -5.89 20.24
C ASN A 10 9.05 -7.36 20.09
N SER A 11 10.12 -7.76 20.77
CA SER A 11 10.72 -9.10 20.66
C SER A 11 9.86 -10.23 21.26
N THR A 12 8.82 -9.90 22.03
CA THR A 12 7.89 -10.90 22.60
C THR A 12 6.79 -11.32 21.63
N ASN A 13 6.66 -10.67 20.47
CA ASN A 13 5.66 -11.05 19.48
C ASN A 13 5.96 -12.44 18.94
N SER A 14 4.93 -13.28 18.90
CA SER A 14 4.98 -14.53 18.15
C SER A 14 4.98 -14.26 16.65
N GLN A 15 5.36 -15.27 15.86
CA GLN A 15 5.32 -15.14 14.41
C GLN A 15 3.89 -14.89 13.88
N SER A 16 2.88 -15.50 14.51
CA SER A 16 1.46 -15.27 14.18
C SER A 16 0.99 -13.85 14.51
N ASP A 17 1.57 -13.22 15.54
CA ASP A 17 1.28 -11.81 15.84
C ASP A 17 1.85 -10.92 14.73
N LEU A 18 3.07 -11.19 14.28
CA LEU A 18 3.69 -10.45 13.18
C LEU A 18 2.94 -10.62 11.86
N ASP A 19 2.39 -11.81 11.59
CA ASP A 19 1.54 -12.04 10.41
C ASP A 19 0.24 -11.23 10.48
N SER A 20 -0.38 -11.15 11.67
CA SER A 20 -1.59 -10.35 11.90
C SER A 20 -1.31 -8.85 11.73
N ILE A 21 -0.18 -8.37 12.28
CA ILE A 21 0.27 -6.99 12.11
C ILE A 21 0.56 -6.69 10.64
N GLN A 22 1.24 -7.61 9.93
CA GLN A 22 1.52 -7.45 8.51
C GLN A 22 0.24 -7.41 7.68
N ALA A 23 -0.78 -8.21 8.02
CA ALA A 23 -2.07 -8.16 7.33
C ALA A 23 -2.73 -6.77 7.46
N GLU A 24 -2.67 -6.15 8.65
CA GLU A 24 -3.18 -4.79 8.84
C GLU A 24 -2.34 -3.74 8.09
N ILE A 25 -1.01 -3.88 8.08
CA ILE A 25 -0.08 -3.05 7.29
C ILE A 25 -0.46 -3.11 5.81
N THR A 26 -0.64 -4.31 5.25
CA THR A 26 -1.02 -4.52 3.85
C THR A 26 -2.40 -3.93 3.56
N GLN A 27 -3.38 -4.10 4.44
CA GLN A 27 -4.71 -3.48 4.25
C GLN A 27 -4.63 -1.95 4.18
N ARG A 28 -3.83 -1.31 5.04
CA ARG A 28 -3.65 0.14 5.04
C ARG A 28 -2.88 0.63 3.80
N LEU A 29 -1.90 -0.11 3.31
CA LEU A 29 -1.19 0.21 2.06
C LEU A 29 -2.14 0.10 0.86
N ASN A 30 -2.93 -0.97 0.80
CA ASN A 30 -3.95 -1.14 -0.24
C ASN A 30 -4.97 0.01 -0.23
N GLU A 31 -5.34 0.50 0.96
CA GLU A 31 -6.24 1.65 1.08
C GLU A 31 -5.58 2.95 0.60
N ILE A 32 -4.29 3.16 0.86
CA ILE A 32 -3.51 4.28 0.29
C ILE A 32 -3.54 4.21 -1.24
N ASP A 33 -3.29 3.04 -1.82
CA ASP A 33 -3.28 2.85 -3.28
C ASP A 33 -4.68 3.04 -3.89
N ARG A 34 -5.73 2.59 -3.19
CA ARG A 34 -7.11 2.83 -3.59
C ARG A 34 -7.44 4.32 -3.59
N VAL A 35 -7.09 5.05 -2.53
CA VAL A 35 -7.30 6.50 -2.44
C VAL A 35 -6.53 7.22 -3.54
N SER A 36 -5.27 6.83 -3.78
CA SER A 36 -4.44 7.35 -4.86
C SER A 36 -5.11 7.22 -6.24
N GLY A 37 -5.56 6.01 -6.59
CA GLY A 37 -6.12 5.70 -7.90
C GLY A 37 -7.59 6.14 -8.09
N GLN A 38 -8.34 6.36 -7.00
CA GLN A 38 -9.77 6.66 -7.08
C GLN A 38 -10.11 8.12 -6.84
N THR A 39 -9.33 8.86 -6.06
CA THR A 39 -9.62 10.27 -5.74
C THR A 39 -9.59 11.11 -7.01
N GLN A 40 -10.71 11.79 -7.27
CA GLN A 40 -10.86 12.56 -8.49
C GLN A 40 -11.67 13.83 -8.27
N PHE A 41 -11.32 14.87 -9.01
CA PHE A 41 -12.11 16.09 -9.14
C PHE A 41 -12.33 16.37 -10.61
N ASN A 42 -13.61 16.44 -11.03
CA ASN A 42 -14.00 16.69 -12.42
C ASN A 42 -13.29 15.75 -13.43
N GLY A 43 -13.13 14.47 -13.08
CA GLY A 43 -12.45 13.47 -13.91
C GLY A 43 -10.92 13.42 -13.75
N VAL A 44 -10.30 14.42 -13.13
CA VAL A 44 -8.84 14.45 -12.92
C VAL A 44 -8.46 13.63 -11.69
N LYS A 45 -7.58 12.64 -11.87
CA LYS A 45 -7.05 11.79 -10.79
C LYS A 45 -5.94 12.51 -10.02
N VAL A 46 -6.31 13.18 -8.95
CA VAL A 46 -5.46 14.19 -8.27
C VAL A 46 -4.23 13.64 -7.55
N LEU A 47 -4.15 12.33 -7.32
CA LEU A 47 -3.03 11.68 -6.61
C LEU A 47 -2.36 10.56 -7.43
N ALA A 48 -2.84 10.27 -8.64
CA ALA A 48 -2.43 9.08 -9.39
C ALA A 48 -1.16 9.30 -10.23
N GLN A 49 -0.82 10.55 -10.51
CA GLN A 49 0.31 10.91 -11.38
C GLN A 49 0.85 12.29 -11.03
N ASP A 50 2.12 12.52 -11.38
CA ASP A 50 2.69 13.86 -11.41
C ASP A 50 2.06 14.64 -12.57
N ASN A 51 1.51 15.82 -12.25
CA ASN A 51 0.90 16.70 -13.24
C ASN A 51 0.82 18.12 -12.69
N THR A 52 0.95 19.14 -13.54
CA THR A 52 0.70 20.52 -13.15
C THR A 52 -0.63 20.97 -13.74
N LEU A 53 -1.59 21.31 -12.89
CA LEU A 53 -2.85 21.91 -13.30
C LEU A 53 -2.74 23.42 -13.25
N THR A 54 -2.75 24.04 -14.42
CA THR A 54 -2.76 25.50 -14.56
C THR A 54 -4.19 26.01 -14.60
N ILE A 55 -4.56 26.86 -13.64
CA ILE A 55 -5.88 27.47 -13.54
C ILE A 55 -5.75 28.95 -13.85
N GLN A 56 -6.42 29.41 -14.91
CA GLN A 56 -6.55 30.83 -15.24
C GLN A 56 -7.43 31.53 -14.20
N VAL A 57 -6.88 32.52 -13.51
CA VAL A 57 -7.57 33.28 -12.44
C VAL A 57 -7.76 34.76 -12.79
N GLY A 58 -7.12 35.23 -13.86
CA GLY A 58 -7.24 36.61 -14.34
C GLY A 58 -7.87 36.73 -15.73
N ALA A 59 -8.00 37.97 -16.20
CA ALA A 59 -8.66 38.31 -17.46
C ALA A 59 -7.71 38.22 -18.68
N ASN A 60 -6.40 38.26 -18.45
CA ASN A 60 -5.40 38.26 -19.51
C ASN A 60 -4.65 36.92 -19.58
N ASP A 61 -4.20 36.53 -20.77
CA ASP A 61 -3.41 35.30 -20.97
C ASP A 61 -2.21 35.24 -20.01
N GLY A 62 -2.08 34.13 -19.29
CA GLY A 62 -0.95 33.88 -18.38
C GLY A 62 -1.16 34.33 -16.93
N GLU A 63 -2.30 34.94 -16.59
CA GLU A 63 -2.69 35.18 -15.19
C GLU A 63 -3.21 33.90 -14.54
N THR A 64 -2.31 32.96 -14.25
CA THR A 64 -2.63 31.61 -13.78
C THR A 64 -2.06 31.27 -12.41
N ILE A 65 -2.69 30.29 -11.75
CA ILE A 65 -2.17 29.61 -10.57
C ILE A 65 -1.95 28.15 -10.94
N ASP A 66 -0.74 27.67 -10.69
CA ASP A 66 -0.38 26.28 -10.90
C ASP A 66 -0.61 25.46 -9.62
N ILE A 67 -1.18 24.27 -9.80
CA ILE A 67 -1.31 23.25 -8.76
C ILE A 67 -0.49 22.05 -9.20
N ASP A 68 0.63 21.83 -8.51
CA ASP A 68 1.49 20.67 -8.76
C ASP A 68 0.93 19.44 -8.05
N LEU A 69 0.23 18.61 -8.81
CA LEU A 69 -0.18 17.29 -8.40
C LEU A 69 1.01 16.35 -8.42
N LYS A 70 1.05 15.48 -7.41
CA LYS A 70 2.08 14.45 -7.26
C LYS A 70 1.45 13.08 -7.16
N GLN A 71 2.12 12.09 -7.72
CA GLN A 71 1.76 10.70 -7.51
C GLN A 71 2.05 10.32 -6.06
N ILE A 72 1.00 9.98 -5.30
CA ILE A 72 1.11 9.54 -3.91
C ILE A 72 0.48 8.16 -3.80
N ASN A 73 1.29 7.12 -3.73
CA ASN A 73 0.88 5.74 -3.51
C ASN A 73 1.94 5.01 -2.66
N SER A 74 1.72 3.73 -2.33
CA SER A 74 2.64 2.92 -1.52
C SER A 74 4.05 2.89 -2.13
N GLN A 75 4.16 2.81 -3.46
CA GLN A 75 5.43 2.78 -4.18
C GLN A 75 6.17 4.13 -4.12
N THR A 76 5.52 5.25 -4.42
CA THR A 76 6.18 6.58 -4.41
C THR A 76 6.52 7.05 -3.00
N LEU A 77 5.83 6.52 -1.99
CA LEU A 77 6.18 6.68 -0.58
C LEU A 77 7.29 5.71 -0.11
N GLY A 78 7.70 4.74 -0.94
CA GLY A 78 8.75 3.77 -0.63
C GLY A 78 8.35 2.71 0.41
N LEU A 79 7.06 2.34 0.45
CA LEU A 79 6.47 1.43 1.44
C LEU A 79 5.87 0.16 0.82
N ASP A 80 5.97 -0.02 -0.49
CA ASP A 80 5.44 -1.17 -1.24
C ASP A 80 6.04 -2.51 -0.77
N SER A 81 7.31 -2.51 -0.37
CA SER A 81 8.00 -3.69 0.17
C SER A 81 8.04 -3.75 1.71
N LEU A 82 7.23 -2.94 2.41
CA LEU A 82 7.23 -2.92 3.88
C LEU A 82 6.77 -4.28 4.44
N ASN A 83 7.69 -4.98 5.08
CA ASN A 83 7.45 -6.29 5.68
C ASN A 83 8.00 -6.37 7.11
N VAL A 84 7.18 -6.89 8.04
CA VAL A 84 7.54 -7.09 9.45
C VAL A 84 7.49 -8.57 9.89
N GLN A 85 7.22 -9.48 8.96
CA GLN A 85 7.17 -10.92 9.21
C GLN A 85 8.59 -11.49 9.30
N LYS A 86 8.73 -12.64 9.97
CA LYS A 86 9.94 -13.48 9.89
C LYS A 86 9.64 -14.81 9.20
N ALA A 87 10.69 -15.50 8.76
CA ALA A 87 10.54 -16.79 8.11
C ALA A 87 10.08 -17.86 9.11
N TYR A 88 9.14 -18.71 8.69
CA TYR A 88 8.81 -19.95 9.37
C TYR A 88 9.80 -21.06 9.00
N ASP A 89 10.06 -21.96 9.95
CA ASP A 89 10.72 -23.25 9.68
C ASP A 89 9.69 -24.19 9.05
N VAL A 90 9.59 -24.13 7.72
CA VAL A 90 8.63 -24.92 6.94
C VAL A 90 9.17 -26.35 6.75
N LYS A 91 8.40 -27.34 7.20
CA LYS A 91 8.64 -28.77 6.96
C LYS A 91 7.43 -29.40 6.30
N ASP A 92 7.63 -30.25 5.31
CA ASP A 92 6.57 -31.03 4.68
C ASP A 92 6.55 -32.48 5.15
N THR A 93 5.42 -33.14 4.98
CA THR A 93 5.26 -34.58 5.22
C THR A 93 4.51 -35.17 4.03
N ALA A 94 5.08 -36.22 3.43
CA ALA A 94 4.50 -36.86 2.25
C ALA A 94 3.08 -37.40 2.55
N VAL A 95 2.09 -36.88 1.82
CA VAL A 95 0.72 -37.39 1.89
C VAL A 95 0.65 -38.66 1.06
N THR A 96 0.27 -39.79 1.67
CA THR A 96 0.01 -41.04 0.94
C THR A 96 -1.49 -41.24 0.78
N THR A 97 -1.94 -41.53 -0.44
CA THR A 97 -3.33 -41.92 -0.73
C THR A 97 -3.37 -43.43 -1.01
N LYS A 98 -4.28 -44.16 -0.36
CA LYS A 98 -4.48 -45.59 -0.65
C LYS A 98 -5.60 -45.74 -1.68
N ALA A 99 -5.27 -46.24 -2.87
CA ALA A 99 -6.25 -46.68 -3.83
C ALA A 99 -6.83 -48.03 -3.37
N TYR A 100 -8.14 -48.10 -3.15
CA TYR A 100 -8.84 -49.36 -2.98
C TYR A 100 -9.17 -49.91 -4.37
N ALA A 101 -8.70 -51.12 -4.69
CA ALA A 101 -9.05 -51.80 -5.94
C ALA A 101 -10.54 -52.18 -5.90
N GLN A 102 -11.27 -51.86 -6.98
CA GLN A 102 -12.66 -52.27 -7.20
C GLN A 102 -12.77 -53.77 -7.46
#